data_AF-A0A8I1LAK1-F1
#
_entry.id   AF-A0A8I1LAK1-F1
#
_cell.length_a   1.000
_cell.length_b   1.000
_cell.length_c   1.000
_cell.angle_alpha   90.00
_cell.angle_beta   90.00
_cell.angle_gamma   90.00
#
_symmetry.space_group_name_H-M   'P 1'
#
loop_
_entity.id
_entity.type
_entity.pdbx_description
1 polymer ?
#
loop_
_entity_poly.entity_id
_entity_poly.type
_entity_poly.pdbx_seq_one_letter_code
_entity_poly.pdbx_strand_id
1 'polypeptide(L)'
;MPEPAEIEPEPETIEVPAHTRTKRGRKPLPEELPRVELVHDIDEADKQCGCGAPLSKIGEDVCEKLDIIPAVIRVIRHVRPKYGCRQCEGIETKNATVTIAPAPKQIIPKVLPPPVYWPTY
;
A
#
# COMPACT_ATOMS: atom_id res chain seq x y z
N MET A 1 -2.14 -45.68 -54.29
CA MET A 1 -2.12 -45.62 -52.81
C MET A 1 -2.71 -44.28 -52.42
N PRO A 2 -3.89 -44.24 -51.77
CA PRO A 2 -4.50 -42.98 -51.36
C PRO A 2 -3.71 -42.36 -50.20
N GLU A 3 -3.57 -41.03 -50.22
CA GLU A 3 -2.92 -40.21 -49.20
C GLU A 3 -3.76 -40.17 -47.90
N PRO A 4 -3.17 -40.27 -46.70
CA PRO A 4 -3.92 -40.25 -45.46
C PRO A 4 -4.37 -38.82 -45.12
N ALA A 5 -5.66 -38.69 -44.79
CA ALA A 5 -6.31 -37.45 -44.39
C ALA A 5 -5.70 -36.84 -43.12
N GLU A 6 -5.35 -35.57 -43.20
CA GLU A 6 -4.98 -34.72 -42.07
C GLU A 6 -6.22 -34.49 -41.18
N ILE A 7 -6.14 -34.87 -39.91
CA ILE A 7 -7.17 -34.60 -38.91
C ILE A 7 -6.63 -33.50 -38.01
N GLU A 8 -7.12 -32.28 -38.20
CA GLU A 8 -6.87 -31.15 -37.32
C GLU A 8 -7.75 -31.31 -36.06
N PRO A 9 -7.18 -31.34 -34.83
CA PRO A 9 -8.00 -31.45 -33.63
C PRO A 9 -8.66 -30.10 -33.31
N GLU A 10 -10.00 -30.08 -33.30
CA GLU A 10 -10.79 -28.93 -32.83
C GLU A 10 -10.57 -28.72 -31.32
N PRO A 11 -10.42 -27.47 -30.84
CA PRO A 11 -10.19 -27.21 -29.43
C PRO A 11 -11.46 -27.46 -28.60
N GLU A 12 -11.45 -28.55 -27.82
CA GLU A 12 -12.49 -28.83 -26.83
C GLU A 12 -12.53 -27.71 -25.78
N THR A 13 -13.64 -26.96 -25.77
CA THR A 13 -13.86 -25.89 -24.79
C THR A 13 -14.28 -26.49 -23.46
N ILE A 14 -13.48 -26.29 -22.42
CA ILE A 14 -13.76 -26.80 -21.07
C ILE A 14 -14.58 -25.74 -20.32
N GLU A 15 -15.84 -26.04 -20.02
CA GLU A 15 -16.70 -25.17 -19.22
C GLU A 15 -16.29 -25.20 -17.75
N VAL A 16 -15.79 -24.07 -17.24
CA VAL A 16 -15.37 -23.95 -15.83
C VAL A 16 -16.52 -23.38 -15.00
N PRO A 17 -16.92 -23.99 -13.87
CA PRO A 17 -18.00 -23.49 -13.03
C PRO A 17 -17.65 -22.16 -12.36
N ALA A 18 -18.64 -21.27 -12.25
CA ALA A 18 -18.51 -19.98 -11.60
C ALA A 18 -18.16 -20.15 -10.11
N HIS A 19 -17.02 -19.59 -9.68
CA HIS A 19 -16.56 -19.65 -8.29
C HIS A 19 -16.80 -18.32 -7.56
N THR A 20 -17.29 -18.39 -6.31
CA THR A 20 -17.47 -17.23 -5.45
C THR A 20 -16.18 -16.93 -4.68
N ARG A 21 -15.58 -15.76 -4.93
CA ARG A 21 -14.36 -15.33 -4.25
C ARG A 21 -14.68 -14.50 -3.00
N THR A 22 -14.50 -15.08 -1.82
CA THR A 22 -14.51 -14.30 -0.58
C THR A 22 -13.30 -13.38 -0.54
N LYS A 23 -13.53 -12.06 -0.40
CA LYS A 23 -12.45 -11.09 -0.17
C LYS A 23 -11.77 -11.40 1.16
N ARG A 24 -10.60 -12.03 1.13
CA ARG A 24 -9.71 -12.11 2.29
C ARG A 24 -9.09 -10.72 2.51
N GLY A 25 -9.81 -9.85 3.21
CA GLY A 25 -9.24 -8.62 3.75
C GLY A 25 -8.17 -8.94 4.78
N ARG A 26 -7.25 -8.00 5.04
CA ARG A 26 -6.30 -8.14 6.15
C ARG A 26 -7.10 -8.17 7.44
N LYS A 27 -7.00 -9.26 8.20
CA LYS A 27 -7.58 -9.30 9.54
C LYS A 27 -6.81 -8.29 10.41
N PRO A 28 -7.51 -7.43 11.18
CA PRO A 28 -6.83 -6.54 12.11
C PRO A 28 -6.02 -7.36 13.12
N LEU A 29 -4.90 -6.80 13.58
CA LEU A 29 -4.07 -7.45 14.58
C LEU A 29 -4.84 -7.56 15.91
N PRO A 30 -4.64 -8.62 16.70
CA PRO A 30 -5.33 -8.80 17.98
C PRO A 30 -5.10 -7.61 18.92
N GLU A 31 -6.15 -7.21 19.64
CA GLU A 31 -6.10 -6.07 20.57
C GLU A 31 -5.37 -6.38 21.88
N GLU A 32 -5.18 -7.67 22.17
CA GLU A 32 -4.53 -8.18 23.38
C GLU A 32 -3.02 -7.92 23.40
N LEU A 33 -2.42 -7.64 22.23
CA LEU A 33 -1.00 -7.36 22.13
C LEU A 33 -0.70 -5.90 22.53
N PRO A 34 0.37 -5.64 23.30
CA PRO A 34 0.76 -4.28 23.66
C PRO A 34 1.01 -3.44 22.39
N ARG A 35 0.31 -2.31 22.29
CA ARG A 35 0.44 -1.36 21.19
C ARG A 35 1.45 -0.28 21.55
N VAL A 36 2.46 -0.10 20.70
CA VAL A 36 3.47 0.96 20.83
C VAL A 36 3.26 1.94 19.68
N GLU A 37 2.93 3.18 19.98
CA GLU A 37 2.74 4.23 18.98
C GLU A 37 4.08 4.89 18.64
N LEU A 38 4.45 4.88 17.37
CA LEU A 38 5.63 5.57 16.83
C LEU A 38 5.18 6.65 15.84
N VAL A 39 5.24 7.90 16.28
CA VAL A 39 4.89 9.06 15.46
C VAL A 39 6.10 9.49 14.64
N HIS A 40 5.93 9.49 13.32
CA HIS A 40 6.89 10.05 12.37
C HIS A 40 6.41 11.44 11.96
N ASP A 41 6.79 12.44 12.75
CA ASP A 41 6.49 13.84 12.46
C ASP A 41 7.60 14.47 11.59
N ILE A 42 7.27 15.60 10.97
CA ILE A 42 8.21 16.42 10.19
C ILE A 42 8.85 17.44 11.14
N ASP A 43 10.07 17.88 10.82
CA ASP A 43 10.76 18.93 11.57
C ASP A 43 9.94 20.23 11.60
N GLU A 44 10.10 21.01 12.68
CA GLU A 44 9.36 22.26 12.86
C GLU A 44 9.66 23.30 11.77
N ALA A 45 10.87 23.25 11.19
CA ALA A 45 11.25 24.09 10.05
C ALA A 45 10.41 23.81 8.80
N ASP A 46 10.03 22.55 8.59
CA ASP A 46 9.24 22.11 7.44
C ASP A 46 7.72 22.22 7.69
N LYS A 47 7.29 22.61 8.90
CA LYS A 47 5.90 22.93 9.25
C LYS A 47 5.48 24.34 8.82
N GLN A 48 6.34 25.04 8.08
CA GLN A 48 6.03 26.34 7.49
C GLN A 48 5.83 26.20 5.99
N CYS A 49 4.71 26.73 5.51
CA CYS A 49 4.44 26.81 4.08
C CYS A 49 5.26 27.94 3.46
N GLY A 50 5.62 27.83 2.18
CA GLY A 50 6.30 28.90 1.45
C GLY A 50 5.51 30.21 1.33
N CYS A 51 4.21 30.19 1.63
CA CYS A 51 3.37 31.40 1.75
C CYS A 51 3.46 32.08 3.14
N GLY A 52 4.25 31.54 4.08
CA GLY A 52 4.43 32.07 5.43
C GLY A 52 3.39 31.62 6.46
N ALA A 53 2.38 30.85 6.04
CA ALA A 53 1.37 30.29 6.95
C ALA A 53 1.83 28.96 7.58
N PRO A 54 1.42 28.66 8.83
CA PRO A 54 1.70 27.38 9.47
C PRO A 54 0.91 26.26 8.79
N LEU A 55 1.57 25.11 8.58
CA LEU A 55 0.94 23.91 8.06
C LEU A 55 0.00 23.31 9.11
N SER A 56 -1.24 23.02 8.71
CA SER A 56 -2.24 22.40 9.57
C SER A 56 -2.25 20.89 9.39
N LYS A 57 -2.49 20.11 10.45
CA LYS A 57 -2.69 18.66 10.35
C LYS A 57 -4.04 18.39 9.69
N ILE A 58 -4.02 17.87 8.45
CA ILE A 58 -5.22 17.55 7.65
C ILE A 58 -5.70 16.13 7.89
N GLY A 59 -4.78 15.21 8.19
CA GLY A 59 -5.09 13.83 8.47
C GLY A 59 -3.87 13.07 8.97
N GLU A 60 -3.99 11.76 9.10
CA GLU A 60 -2.89 10.89 9.50
C GLU A 60 -2.98 9.56 8.77
N ASP A 61 -1.82 9.00 8.45
CA ASP A 61 -1.68 7.67 7.88
C ASP A 61 -1.21 6.72 8.98
N VAL A 62 -2.02 5.72 9.31
CA VAL A 62 -1.76 4.77 10.38
C VAL A 62 -1.40 3.41 9.78
N CYS A 63 -0.20 2.93 10.07
CA CYS A 63 0.30 1.64 9.62
C CYS A 63 0.65 0.77 10.83
N GLU A 64 0.03 -0.40 10.96
CA GLU A 64 0.32 -1.34 12.04
C GLU A 64 1.27 -2.45 11.56
N LYS A 65 2.27 -2.77 12.39
CA LYS A 65 3.23 -3.85 12.16
C LYS A 65 3.37 -4.71 13.40
N LEU A 66 3.47 -6.02 13.22
CA LEU A 66 3.79 -6.95 14.29
C LEU A 66 5.31 -6.96 14.51
N ASP A 67 5.75 -6.68 15.73
CA ASP A 67 7.15 -6.75 16.14
C ASP A 67 7.31 -7.91 17.12
N ILE A 68 8.17 -8.85 16.76
CA ILE A 68 8.41 -10.09 17.53
C ILE A 68 9.79 -9.97 18.14
N ILE A 69 9.84 -9.59 19.41
CA ILE A 69 11.03 -9.71 20.24
C ILE A 69 10.97 -11.10 20.88
N PRO A 70 12.08 -11.84 21.04
CA PRO A 70 12.08 -13.22 21.54
C PRO A 70 11.28 -13.46 22.83
N ALA A 71 11.02 -12.42 23.63
CA ALA A 71 10.24 -12.48 24.87
C ALA A 71 8.85 -11.80 24.80
N VAL A 72 8.58 -10.94 23.81
CA VAL A 72 7.36 -10.12 23.75
C VAL A 72 6.93 -9.92 22.30
N ILE A 73 5.67 -10.22 22.01
CA ILE A 73 5.01 -9.85 20.76
C ILE A 73 4.29 -8.53 21.00
N ARG A 74 4.58 -7.51 20.19
CA ARG A 74 3.97 -6.19 20.29
C ARG A 74 3.54 -5.69 18.92
N VAL A 75 2.57 -4.79 18.90
CA VAL A 75 2.12 -4.13 17.68
C VAL A 75 2.70 -2.72 17.65
N ILE A 76 3.54 -2.43 16.66
CA ILE A 76 4.04 -1.08 16.42
C ILE A 76 3.06 -0.37 15.49
N ARG A 77 2.40 0.67 16.01
CA ARG A 77 1.53 1.56 15.24
C ARG A 77 2.34 2.76 14.78
N HIS A 78 2.69 2.79 13.50
CA HIS A 78 3.33 3.93 12.87
C HIS A 78 2.27 4.97 12.49
N VAL A 79 2.36 6.16 13.07
CA VAL A 79 1.47 7.30 12.77
C VAL A 79 2.27 8.31 11.96
N ARG A 80 1.80 8.65 10.76
CA ARG A 80 2.40 9.66 9.87
C ARG A 80 1.40 10.79 9.66
N PRO A 81 1.51 11.90 10.40
CA PRO A 81 0.65 13.06 10.21
C PRO A 81 0.83 13.64 8.81
N LYS A 82 -0.30 14.02 8.20
CA LYS A 82 -0.34 14.72 6.91
C LYS A 82 -0.60 16.19 7.18
N TYR A 83 0.29 17.03 6.67
CA TYR A 83 0.26 18.47 6.83
C TYR A 83 -0.11 19.13 5.51
N GLY A 84 -0.94 20.16 5.55
CA GLY A 84 -1.20 21.00 4.39
C GLY A 84 -1.62 22.41 4.79
N CYS A 85 -1.42 23.34 3.86
CA CYS A 85 -1.65 24.75 4.11
C CYS A 85 -3.11 25.10 3.84
N ARG A 86 -3.77 25.75 4.79
CA ARG A 86 -5.16 26.21 4.63
C ARG A 86 -5.31 27.51 3.85
N GLN A 87 -4.24 28.29 3.71
CA GLN A 87 -4.30 29.58 3.03
C GLN A 87 -4.08 29.48 1.52
N CYS A 88 -3.06 28.74 1.09
CA CYS A 88 -2.75 28.62 -0.34
C CYS A 88 -3.25 27.32 -0.96
N GLU A 89 -3.84 26.41 -0.17
CA GLU A 89 -4.26 25.06 -0.60
C GLU A 89 -3.17 24.28 -1.37
N GLY A 90 -1.89 24.66 -1.21
CA GLY A 90 -0.76 24.10 -1.92
C GLY A 90 -0.59 24.55 -3.38
N ILE A 91 -1.32 25.57 -3.85
CA ILE A 91 -1.30 26.05 -5.24
C ILE A 91 -0.06 26.91 -5.52
N GLU A 92 0.36 27.76 -4.57
CA GLU A 92 1.48 28.69 -4.75
C GLU A 92 2.84 28.15 -4.31
N THR A 93 2.87 27.01 -3.63
CA THR A 93 4.11 26.41 -3.14
C THR A 93 4.74 25.48 -4.17
N LYS A 94 6.06 25.63 -4.38
CA LYS A 94 6.89 24.70 -5.18
C LYS A 94 6.94 23.26 -4.61
N ASN A 95 6.48 23.08 -3.37
CA ASN A 95 6.43 21.80 -2.67
C ASN A 95 5.05 21.13 -2.84
N ALA A 96 4.99 19.82 -2.62
CA ALA A 96 3.75 19.05 -2.69
C ALA A 96 2.65 19.67 -1.80
N THR A 97 1.41 19.71 -2.31
CA THR A 97 0.21 20.22 -1.63
C THR A 97 0.00 19.62 -0.23
N VAL A 98 0.44 18.39 -0.03
CA VAL A 98 0.42 17.71 1.27
C VAL A 98 1.83 17.27 1.60
N THR A 99 2.35 17.76 2.72
CA THR A 99 3.66 17.38 3.26
C THR A 99 3.46 16.25 4.27
N ILE A 100 4.20 15.15 4.10
CA ILE A 100 4.09 13.95 4.94
C ILE A 100 5.51 13.46 5.20
N ALA A 101 5.80 13.06 6.44
CA ALA A 101 7.07 12.42 6.77
C ALA A 101 7.29 11.18 5.87
N PRO A 102 8.53 10.91 5.42
CA PRO A 102 8.81 9.76 4.57
C PRO A 102 8.41 8.44 5.26
N ALA A 103 7.95 7.47 4.47
CA ALA A 103 7.60 6.17 5.01
C ALA A 103 8.85 5.46 5.53
N PRO A 104 8.76 4.67 6.63
CA PRO A 104 9.90 3.91 7.11
C PRO A 104 10.37 2.92 6.04
N LYS A 105 11.70 2.85 5.84
CA LYS A 105 12.33 1.92 4.88
C LYS A 105 11.85 0.49 5.17
N GLN A 106 11.35 -0.19 4.14
CA GLN A 106 10.90 -1.58 4.25
C GLN A 106 11.99 -2.49 3.66
N ILE A 107 12.27 -3.60 4.36
CA ILE A 107 13.23 -4.62 3.88
C ILE A 107 12.73 -5.26 2.58
N ILE A 108 11.42 -5.46 2.48
CA ILE A 108 10.77 -6.03 1.30
C ILE A 108 10.18 -4.89 0.47
N PRO A 109 10.65 -4.66 -0.77
CA PRO A 109 10.05 -3.69 -1.67
C PRO A 109 8.66 -4.15 -2.11
N LYS A 110 7.83 -3.19 -2.55
CA LYS A 110 6.51 -3.49 -3.13
C LYS A 110 6.71 -4.33 -4.39
N VAL A 111 6.41 -5.64 -4.30
CA VAL A 111 6.56 -6.57 -5.43
C VAL A 111 5.57 -6.18 -6.53
N LEU A 112 6.07 -5.93 -7.74
CA LEU A 112 5.20 -5.86 -8.91
C LEU A 112 4.68 -7.26 -9.21
N PRO A 113 3.39 -7.41 -9.57
CA PRO A 113 2.90 -8.68 -10.07
C PRO A 113 3.73 -9.07 -11.30
N PRO A 114 4.09 -10.35 -11.47
CA PRO A 114 4.72 -10.80 -12.69
C PRO A 114 3.82 -10.45 -13.88
N PRO A 115 4.38 -10.06 -15.05
CA PRO A 115 3.57 -9.85 -16.24
C PRO A 115 2.77 -11.12 -16.51
N VAL A 116 1.46 -10.97 -16.70
CA VAL A 116 0.56 -12.08 -17.00
C VAL A 116 0.78 -12.48 -18.45
N TYR A 117 1.87 -13.17 -18.75
CA TYR A 117 2.00 -13.91 -19.99
C TYR A 117 1.24 -15.23 -19.82
N TRP A 118 -0.01 -15.22 -20.24
CA TRP A 118 -0.72 -16.46 -20.55
C TRP A 118 0.00 -17.08 -21.77
N PRO A 119 0.32 -18.37 -21.79
CA PRO A 119 0.87 -19.00 -22.99
C PRO A 119 -0.20 -18.95 -24.08
N THR A 120 0.02 -18.15 -25.12
CA THR A 120 -0.59 -18.34 -26.43
C THR A 120 -0.09 -19.68 -26.96
N TYR A 121 -0.94 -20.71 -26.94
CA TYR A 121 -0.76 -21.92 -27.75
C TYR A 121 -1.75 -21.86 -28.90
#